data_AF-A0A1G0WD18-F1
#
_entry.id   AF-A0A1G0WD18-F1
#
_cell.length_a   1.000
_cell.length_b   1.000
_cell.length_c   1.000
_cell.angle_alpha   90.00
_cell.angle_beta   90.00
_cell.angle_gamma   90.00
#
_symmetry.space_group_name_H-M   'P 1'
#
loop_
_entity.id
_entity.type
_entity.pdbx_description
1 polymer ?
#
loop_
_entity_poly.entity_id
_entity_poly.type
_entity_poly.pdbx_seq_one_letter_code
_entity_poly.pdbx_strand_id
1 'polypeptide(L)'
;MEKWINRESFGSKYSHLILLLITQNKYWDECHQDHIFPDSKFNEDEYKKFKLNDSQIKYYELHKNSIINLHLLNPSVNIVKSNDDFIDWGNEQNKEFLESSLIPTDINLGFDNFESFIENRKEKLIDKIFKLLRPNNP
;
A
#
# COMPACT_ATOMS: atom_id res chain seq x y z
N MET A 1 -6.98 14.84 12.15
CA MET A 1 -6.10 15.02 10.98
C MET A 1 -6.09 13.79 10.06
N GLU A 2 -6.59 12.63 10.50
CA GLU A 2 -6.61 11.38 9.72
C GLU A 2 -7.71 11.25 8.65
N LYS A 3 -8.66 12.19 8.55
CA LYS A 3 -9.84 12.06 7.66
C LYS A 3 -9.50 11.83 6.18
N TRP A 4 -8.31 12.22 5.73
CA TRP A 4 -7.91 12.06 4.33
C TRP A 4 -7.43 10.63 4.02
N ILE A 5 -6.86 9.90 4.98
CA ILE A 5 -6.18 8.62 4.70
C ILE A 5 -7.16 7.53 4.26
N ASN A 6 -8.38 7.56 4.80
CA ASN A 6 -9.47 6.67 4.42
C ASN A 6 -10.34 7.24 3.28
N ARG A 7 -10.15 8.51 2.92
CA ARG A 7 -10.90 9.17 1.82
C ARG A 7 -10.19 8.99 0.49
N GLU A 8 -8.85 9.07 0.51
CA GLU A 8 -8.07 8.97 -0.72
C GLU A 8 -7.93 7.52 -1.14
N SER A 9 -8.40 7.24 -2.36
CA SER A 9 -8.52 5.90 -2.90
C SER A 9 -7.89 5.79 -4.28
N PHE A 10 -7.88 4.56 -4.81
CA PHE A 10 -7.46 4.28 -6.19
C PHE A 10 -8.14 5.22 -7.19
N GLY A 11 -7.34 5.78 -8.12
CA GLY A 11 -7.80 6.68 -9.17
C GLY A 11 -8.01 8.14 -8.77
N SER A 12 -7.91 8.50 -7.48
CA SER A 12 -7.95 9.90 -7.04
C SER A 12 -6.67 10.65 -7.45
N LYS A 13 -6.81 11.86 -8.00
CA LYS A 13 -5.66 12.74 -8.30
C LYS A 13 -4.86 13.06 -7.03
N TYR A 14 -5.53 13.16 -5.89
CA TYR A 14 -4.86 13.45 -4.61
C TYR A 14 -4.12 12.22 -4.08
N SER A 15 -4.63 10.99 -4.29
CA SER A 15 -3.89 9.80 -3.86
C SER A 15 -2.60 9.65 -4.65
N HIS A 16 -2.63 9.88 -5.97
CA HIS A 16 -1.43 9.92 -6.80
C HIS A 16 -0.44 11.00 -6.33
N LEU A 17 -0.89 12.25 -6.08
CA LEU A 17 -0.02 13.33 -5.62
C LEU A 17 0.60 13.06 -4.24
N ILE A 18 -0.16 12.48 -3.31
CA ILE A 18 0.35 12.14 -1.98
C ILE A 18 1.37 11.01 -2.09
N LEU A 19 1.11 9.98 -2.90
CA LEU A 19 2.08 8.90 -3.13
C LEU A 19 3.37 9.43 -3.76
N LEU A 20 3.26 10.35 -4.72
CA LEU A 20 4.40 11.07 -5.29
C LEU A 20 5.19 11.76 -4.16
N LEU A 21 4.54 12.59 -3.33
CA LEU A 21 5.20 13.33 -2.25
C LEU A 21 5.96 12.44 -1.24
N ILE A 22 5.45 11.24 -0.93
CA ILE A 22 5.97 10.41 0.16
C ILE A 22 6.91 9.30 -0.30
N THR A 23 6.85 8.89 -1.57
CA THR A 23 7.71 7.85 -2.14
C THR A 23 9.00 8.48 -2.65
N GLN A 24 10.14 7.97 -2.20
CA GLN A 24 11.44 8.38 -2.72
C GLN A 24 11.75 7.56 -3.97
N ASN A 25 11.02 7.82 -5.07
CA ASN A 25 11.31 7.14 -6.31
C ASN A 25 12.27 7.98 -7.17
N LYS A 26 13.26 7.33 -7.78
CA LYS A 26 14.23 7.96 -8.70
C LYS A 26 13.61 8.23 -10.08
N TYR A 27 12.36 7.83 -10.28
CA TYR A 27 11.70 7.74 -11.59
C TYR A 27 10.30 8.39 -11.56
N TRP A 28 10.26 9.72 -11.44
CA TRP A 28 9.01 10.49 -11.44
C TRP A 28 8.30 10.49 -12.80
N ASP A 29 9.02 10.09 -13.84
CA ASP A 29 8.70 10.45 -15.22
C ASP A 29 7.62 9.51 -15.82
N GLU A 30 7.51 8.26 -15.33
CA GLU A 30 6.53 7.26 -15.81
C GLU A 30 6.15 6.28 -14.69
N CYS A 31 5.36 6.71 -13.70
CA CYS A 31 4.86 5.81 -12.64
C CYS A 31 3.32 5.72 -12.64
N HIS A 32 2.82 4.53 -12.34
CA HIS A 32 1.40 4.24 -12.22
C HIS A 32 1.04 3.85 -10.81
N GLN A 33 -0.17 4.22 -10.41
CA GLN A 33 -0.73 3.77 -9.15
C GLN A 33 -1.15 2.31 -9.28
N ASP A 34 -0.77 1.50 -8.30
CA ASP A 34 -1.12 0.08 -8.22
C ASP A 34 -1.45 -0.32 -6.77
N HIS A 35 -2.16 -1.43 -6.62
CA HIS A 35 -2.47 -2.01 -5.31
C HIS A 35 -1.30 -2.86 -4.83
N ILE A 36 -0.88 -2.66 -3.59
CA ILE A 36 0.12 -3.51 -2.95
C ILE A 36 -0.48 -4.90 -2.82
N PHE A 37 -1.51 -5.08 -1.98
CA PHE A 37 -2.33 -6.29 -1.99
C PHE A 37 -3.26 -6.24 -3.21
N PRO A 38 -3.14 -7.17 -4.18
CA PRO A 38 -3.90 -7.10 -5.43
C PRO A 38 -5.41 -7.09 -5.20
N ASP A 39 -6.14 -6.21 -5.91
CA ASP A 39 -7.60 -6.13 -5.82
C ASP A 39 -8.28 -7.49 -6.12
N SER A 40 -7.66 -8.30 -6.99
CA SER A 40 -8.14 -9.64 -7.34
C SER A 40 -8.19 -10.62 -6.15
N LYS A 41 -7.43 -10.39 -5.07
CA LYS A 41 -7.47 -11.23 -3.86
C LYS A 41 -8.67 -10.92 -2.96
N PHE A 42 -9.34 -9.78 -3.14
CA PHE A 42 -10.50 -9.37 -2.35
C PHE A 42 -11.79 -9.98 -2.92
N ASN A 43 -11.91 -11.31 -2.78
CA ASN A 43 -13.04 -12.08 -3.29
C ASN A 43 -13.47 -13.20 -2.30
N GLU A 44 -14.67 -13.75 -2.49
CA GLU A 44 -15.22 -14.76 -1.59
C GLU A 44 -14.37 -16.03 -1.42
N ASP A 45 -13.68 -16.47 -2.47
CA ASP A 45 -12.90 -17.72 -2.44
C ASP A 45 -11.67 -17.56 -1.55
N GLU A 46 -10.96 -16.43 -1.66
CA GLU A 46 -9.85 -16.10 -0.77
C GLU A 46 -10.36 -15.87 0.67
N TYR A 47 -11.50 -15.20 0.88
CA TYR A 47 -12.09 -15.03 2.21
C TYR A 47 -12.39 -16.36 2.90
N LYS A 48 -12.96 -17.33 2.16
CA LYS A 48 -13.23 -18.69 2.65
C LYS A 48 -11.93 -19.45 2.94
N LYS A 49 -10.94 -19.37 2.03
CA LYS A 49 -9.63 -20.02 2.17
C LYS A 49 -8.91 -19.59 3.45
N PHE A 50 -8.93 -18.30 3.76
CA PHE A 50 -8.32 -17.74 4.98
C PHE A 50 -9.26 -17.71 6.19
N LYS A 51 -10.50 -18.21 6.06
CA LYS A 51 -11.50 -18.32 7.14
C LYS A 51 -11.79 -16.98 7.82
N LEU A 52 -11.87 -15.90 7.03
CA LEU A 52 -12.18 -14.58 7.55
C LEU A 52 -13.63 -14.53 8.05
N ASN A 53 -13.85 -13.84 9.16
CA ASN A 53 -15.20 -13.54 9.64
C ASN A 53 -15.77 -12.25 9.01
N ASP A 54 -17.07 -12.02 9.17
CA ASP A 54 -17.77 -10.88 8.56
C ASP A 54 -17.16 -9.50 8.93
N SER A 55 -16.66 -9.36 10.15
CA SER A 55 -16.02 -8.13 10.60
C SER A 55 -14.69 -7.90 9.88
N GLN A 56 -13.89 -8.95 9.70
CA GLN A 56 -12.63 -8.89 8.95
C GLN A 56 -12.90 -8.59 7.48
N ILE A 57 -13.85 -9.29 6.85
CA ILE A 57 -14.22 -9.04 5.44
C ILE A 57 -14.65 -7.58 5.25
N LYS A 58 -15.49 -7.06 6.15
CA LYS A 58 -15.90 -5.65 6.11
C LYS A 58 -14.71 -4.69 6.24
N TYR A 59 -13.76 -4.99 7.12
CA TYR A 59 -12.54 -4.20 7.25
C TYR A 59 -11.70 -4.24 5.96
N TYR A 60 -11.54 -5.43 5.36
CA TYR A 60 -10.78 -5.62 4.14
C TYR A 60 -11.39 -4.83 2.98
N GLU A 61 -12.70 -4.96 2.77
CA GLU A 61 -13.44 -4.23 1.73
C GLU A 61 -13.37 -2.71 1.91
N LEU A 62 -13.38 -2.23 3.15
CA LEU A 62 -13.25 -0.81 3.46
C LEU A 62 -11.86 -0.27 3.08
N HIS A 63 -10.80 -1.07 3.24
CA HIS A 63 -9.42 -0.59 3.10
C HIS A 63 -8.74 -1.02 1.79
N LYS A 64 -9.29 -1.96 1.02
CA LYS A 64 -8.65 -2.49 -0.19
C LYS A 64 -8.27 -1.41 -1.21
N ASN A 65 -9.08 -0.36 -1.32
CA ASN A 65 -8.86 0.74 -2.24
C ASN A 65 -8.21 1.97 -1.61
N SER A 66 -7.91 1.95 -0.31
CA SER A 66 -7.33 3.09 0.41
C SER A 66 -5.89 3.36 -0.02
N ILE A 67 -5.41 4.60 0.12
CA ILE A 67 -4.01 4.95 -0.14
C ILE A 67 -3.00 4.08 0.64
N ILE A 68 -3.44 3.51 1.76
CA ILE A 68 -2.66 2.59 2.58
C ILE A 68 -2.38 1.26 1.85
N ASN A 69 -3.22 0.86 0.90
CA ASN A 69 -2.97 -0.29 0.03
C ASN A 69 -2.42 0.10 -1.35
N LEU A 70 -1.94 1.33 -1.53
CA LEU A 70 -1.51 1.82 -2.85
C LEU A 70 -0.03 2.21 -2.87
N HIS A 71 0.61 2.02 -4.00
CA HIS A 71 1.96 2.50 -4.27
C HIS A 71 2.09 3.02 -5.71
N LEU A 72 3.26 3.58 -6.02
CA LEU A 72 3.64 3.95 -7.38
C LEU A 72 4.69 2.97 -7.90
N LEU A 73 4.38 2.33 -9.02
CA LEU A 73 5.29 1.44 -9.73
C LEU A 73 5.58 1.99 -11.12
N ASN A 74 6.81 1.80 -11.58
CA ASN A 74 7.14 1.97 -12.99
C ASN A 74 6.53 0.82 -13.80
N PRO A 75 6.19 1.04 -15.10
CA PRO A 75 5.62 0.02 -15.97
C PRO A 75 6.39 -1.30 -15.96
N SER A 76 7.72 -1.26 -15.98
CA SER A 76 8.56 -2.47 -15.96
C SER A 76 8.39 -3.31 -14.69
N VAL A 77 8.30 -2.66 -13.52
CA VAL A 77 8.09 -3.35 -12.23
C VAL A 77 6.66 -3.86 -12.13
N ASN A 78 5.69 -3.10 -12.63
CA ASN A 78 4.28 -3.48 -12.62
C ASN A 78 3.99 -4.73 -13.47
N ILE A 79 4.66 -4.86 -14.62
CA ILE A 79 4.56 -6.05 -15.47
C ILE A 79 5.09 -7.29 -14.74
N VAL A 80 6.22 -7.20 -14.04
CA VAL A 80 6.78 -8.32 -13.27
C VAL A 80 5.81 -8.70 -12.14
N LYS A 81 5.36 -7.73 -11.35
CA LYS A 81 4.42 -7.95 -10.24
C LYS A 81 3.11 -8.63 -10.67
N SER A 82 2.59 -8.30 -11.86
CA SER A 82 1.35 -8.89 -12.36
C SER A 82 1.46 -10.39 -12.67
N ASN A 83 2.68 -10.91 -12.84
CA ASN A 83 2.92 -12.31 -13.17
C ASN A 83 3.22 -13.19 -11.95
N ASP A 84 3.50 -12.60 -10.78
CA ASP A 84 3.92 -13.30 -9.56
C ASP A 84 2.78 -13.35 -8.52
N ASP A 85 2.78 -14.35 -7.63
CA ASP A 85 1.94 -14.25 -6.43
C ASP A 85 2.49 -13.11 -5.57
N PHE A 86 1.61 -12.23 -5.10
CA PHE A 86 1.98 -11.04 -4.32
C PHE A 86 2.88 -11.36 -3.11
N ILE A 87 2.68 -12.53 -2.47
CA ILE A 87 3.51 -12.98 -1.36
C ILE A 87 4.96 -13.20 -1.84
N ASP A 88 5.12 -13.86 -2.99
CA ASP A 88 6.44 -14.15 -3.56
C ASP A 88 7.09 -12.84 -4.03
N TRP A 89 6.34 -12.00 -4.74
CA TRP A 89 6.85 -10.70 -5.22
C TRP A 89 7.34 -9.81 -4.07
N GLY A 90 6.57 -9.69 -2.99
CA GLY A 90 6.92 -8.85 -1.83
C GLY A 90 8.14 -9.35 -1.08
N ASN A 91 8.30 -10.68 -0.96
CA ASN A 91 9.45 -11.32 -0.30
C ASN A 91 10.73 -11.27 -1.16
N GLU A 92 10.59 -11.18 -2.48
CA GLU A 92 11.72 -11.04 -3.41
C GLU A 92 12.26 -9.61 -3.52
N GLN A 93 11.50 -8.60 -3.06
CA GLN A 93 11.97 -7.23 -3.08
C GLN A 93 13.06 -7.00 -2.04
N ASN A 94 14.07 -6.21 -2.43
CA ASN A 94 15.11 -5.81 -1.48
C ASN A 94 14.53 -4.82 -0.43
N LYS A 95 15.20 -4.75 0.72
CA LYS A 95 14.79 -3.90 1.85
C LYS A 95 14.66 -2.42 1.47
N GLU A 96 15.51 -1.93 0.57
CA GLU A 96 15.52 -0.53 0.10
C GLU A 96 14.24 -0.17 -0.67
N PHE A 97 13.74 -1.08 -1.50
CA PHE A 97 12.46 -0.92 -2.20
C PHE A 97 11.28 -0.85 -1.21
N LEU A 98 11.25 -1.75 -0.24
CA LEU A 98 10.17 -1.79 0.76
C LEU A 98 10.16 -0.51 1.61
N GLU A 99 11.34 -0.07 2.07
CA GLU A 99 11.49 1.16 2.85
C GLU A 99 11.12 2.41 2.03
N SER A 100 11.56 2.52 0.78
CA SER A 100 11.22 3.66 -0.09
C SER A 100 9.73 3.74 -0.44
N SER A 101 9.03 2.60 -0.42
CA SER A 101 7.57 2.48 -0.61
C SER A 101 6.77 2.55 0.70
N LEU A 102 7.45 2.73 1.85
CA LEU A 102 6.87 2.70 3.19
C LEU A 102 6.10 1.40 3.49
N ILE A 103 6.50 0.28 2.87
CA ILE A 103 5.96 -1.05 3.14
C ILE A 103 6.65 -1.57 4.42
N PRO A 104 5.89 -2.05 5.43
CA PRO A 104 6.49 -2.61 6.63
C PRO A 104 7.32 -3.87 6.32
N THR A 105 8.52 -3.96 6.90
CA THR A 105 9.48 -5.05 6.68
C THR A 105 9.51 -6.08 7.80
N ASP A 106 8.77 -5.81 8.87
CA ASP A 106 8.67 -6.58 10.11
C ASP A 106 7.37 -7.39 10.22
N ILE A 107 6.56 -7.40 9.16
CA ILE A 107 5.32 -8.18 9.07
C ILE A 107 5.33 -9.09 7.85
N ASN A 108 4.57 -10.18 7.92
CA ASN A 108 4.30 -11.03 6.77
C ASN A 108 3.25 -10.36 5.86
N LEU A 109 3.50 -10.34 4.55
CA LEU A 109 2.60 -9.78 3.52
C LEU A 109 1.55 -10.79 3.01
N GLY A 110 1.30 -11.85 3.75
CA GLY A 110 0.20 -12.79 3.52
C GLY A 110 -1.16 -12.09 3.60
N PHE A 111 -2.12 -12.58 2.81
CA PHE A 111 -3.46 -11.97 2.72
C PHE A 111 -4.22 -11.95 4.06
N ASP A 112 -3.97 -12.94 4.92
CA ASP A 112 -4.48 -13.00 6.30
C ASP A 112 -3.90 -11.92 7.24
N ASN A 113 -2.82 -11.23 6.82
CA ASN A 113 -2.18 -10.15 7.58
C ASN A 113 -2.52 -8.76 7.03
N PHE A 114 -3.49 -8.63 6.09
CA PHE A 114 -3.85 -7.34 5.50
C PHE A 114 -4.22 -6.29 6.55
N GLU A 115 -4.94 -6.66 7.62
CA GLU A 115 -5.27 -5.74 8.72
C GLU A 115 -4.01 -5.21 9.43
N SER A 116 -3.05 -6.09 9.74
CA SER A 116 -1.77 -5.69 10.34
C SER A 116 -0.97 -4.78 9.40
N PHE A 117 -1.00 -5.06 8.10
CA PHE A 117 -0.38 -4.22 7.09
C PHE A 117 -1.00 -2.81 7.04
N ILE A 118 -2.33 -2.71 7.06
CA ILE A 118 -3.03 -1.42 7.04
C ILE A 118 -2.61 -0.58 8.25
N GLU A 119 -2.65 -1.13 9.47
CA GLU A 119 -2.30 -0.38 10.67
C GLU A 119 -0.82 0.07 10.67
N ASN A 120 0.12 -0.84 10.38
CA ASN A 120 1.55 -0.51 10.37
C ASN A 120 1.92 0.49 9.27
N ARG A 121 1.37 0.34 8.06
CA ARG A 121 1.66 1.25 6.96
C ARG A 121 1.01 2.61 7.18
N LYS A 122 -0.19 2.66 7.78
CA LYS A 122 -0.87 3.91 8.14
C LYS A 122 0.01 4.78 9.03
N GLU A 123 0.63 4.20 10.06
CA GLU A 123 1.53 4.94 10.95
C GLU A 123 2.74 5.52 10.20
N LYS A 124 3.38 4.72 9.34
CA LYS A 124 4.52 5.17 8.52
C LYS A 124 4.15 6.30 7.56
N LEU A 125 2.99 6.21 6.92
CA LEU A 125 2.47 7.25 6.02
C LEU A 125 2.24 8.57 6.76
N ILE A 126 1.58 8.49 7.93
CA ILE A 126 1.30 9.64 8.78
C ILE A 126 2.61 10.29 9.24
N ASP A 127 3.54 9.51 9.78
CA ASP A 127 4.85 10.00 10.25
C ASP A 127 5.64 10.67 9.11
N LYS A 128 5.68 10.06 7.91
CA LYS A 128 6.35 10.64 6.75
C LYS A 128 5.76 12.00 6.36
N ILE A 129 4.43 12.08 6.27
CA ILE A 129 3.75 13.32 5.90
C ILE A 129 3.95 14.39 6.96
N PHE A 130 3.85 14.04 8.25
CA PHE A 130 4.13 14.98 9.33
C PHE A 130 5.56 15.51 9.27
N LYS A 131 6.55 14.65 9.00
CA LYS A 131 7.94 15.07 8.84
C LYS A 131 8.13 16.01 7.64
N LEU A 132 7.46 15.76 6.52
CA LEU A 132 7.52 16.59 5.32
C LEU A 132 6.82 17.95 5.49
N LEU A 133 5.72 17.99 6.24
CA LEU A 133 4.91 19.20 6.44
C LEU A 133 5.31 19.99 7.69
N ARG A 134 6.23 19.47 8.51
CA ARG A 134 6.76 20.23 9.63
C ARG A 134 7.56 21.40 9.07
N PRO A 135 7.22 22.66 9.40
CA PRO A 135 8.09 23.77 9.04
C PRO A 135 9.45 23.50 9.67
N ASN A 136 10.52 23.61 8.86
CA ASN A 136 11.88 23.68 9.39
C ASN A 136 11.89 24.85 10.37
N ASN A 137 11.93 24.57 11.68
CA ASN A 137 12.29 25.60 12.63
C ASN A 137 13.79 25.88 12.42
N PRO A 138 14.17 27.07 11.94
CA PRO A 138 15.58 27.45 11.82
C PRO A 138 16.27 27.47 13.18
#